data_AF-A0A7C4B4U9-F1
#
_entry.id   AF-A0A7C4B4U9-F1
#
_cell.length_a   1.000
_cell.length_b   1.000
_cell.length_c   1.000
_cell.angle_alpha   90.00
_cell.angle_beta   90.00
_cell.angle_gamma   90.00
#
_symmetry.space_group_name_H-M   'P 1'
#
loop_
_entity.id
_entity.type
_entity.pdbx_description
1 polymer ?
#
loop_
_entity_poly.entity_id
_entity_poly.type
_entity_poly.pdbx_seq_one_letter_code
_entity_poly.pdbx_strand_id
1 'polypeptide(L)'
;MEGIFMKNARRAKRKSRIVEKPSVAVLGAGHGGLAMAAHISMMGFDTRIYTRNAERIRAIQERSGKIELQGIITGFGNVYATESLRFASMTQI
;
A
#
# COMPACT_ATOMS: atom_id res chain seq x y z
N MET A 1 -31.75 -15.12 16.43
CA MET A 1 -31.65 -13.64 16.41
C MET A 1 -30.36 -13.18 17.09
N GLU A 2 -29.23 -13.87 16.85
CA GLU A 2 -27.95 -13.70 17.60
C GLU A 2 -26.76 -13.31 16.68
N GLY A 3 -27.01 -13.05 15.39
CA GLY A 3 -25.95 -12.92 14.37
C GLY A 3 -25.45 -11.50 14.07
N ILE A 4 -26.03 -10.47 14.68
CA ILE A 4 -25.74 -9.05 14.38
C ILE A 4 -24.72 -8.44 15.36
N PHE A 5 -24.56 -9.00 16.56
CA PHE A 5 -23.79 -8.37 17.64
C PHE A 5 -22.26 -8.48 17.49
N MET A 6 -21.73 -9.41 16.67
CA MET A 6 -20.28 -9.58 16.47
C MET A 6 -19.69 -8.85 15.25
N LYS A 7 -20.49 -8.18 14.42
CA LYS A 7 -19.98 -7.48 13.21
C LYS A 7 -19.51 -6.05 13.48
N ASN A 8 -19.86 -5.46 14.64
CA ASN A 8 -19.55 -4.07 14.96
C ASN A 8 -18.39 -3.86 15.95
N ALA A 9 -17.77 -4.94 16.43
CA ALA A 9 -16.62 -4.85 17.35
C ALA A 9 -15.38 -4.17 16.71
N ARG A 10 -15.26 -4.17 15.37
CA ARG A 10 -14.19 -3.43 14.65
C ARG A 10 -14.43 -1.92 14.60
N ARG A 11 -15.70 -1.47 14.71
CA ARG A 11 -16.09 -0.06 14.58
C ARG A 11 -16.11 0.69 15.92
N ALA A 12 -16.27 -0.04 17.04
CA ALA A 12 -16.45 0.51 18.39
C ALA A 12 -15.14 0.87 19.14
N LYS A 13 -13.95 0.61 18.58
CA LYS A 13 -12.64 0.93 19.19
C LYS A 13 -12.03 2.25 18.71
N ARG A 14 -12.82 3.16 18.13
CA ARG A 14 -12.36 4.48 17.64
C ARG A 14 -12.27 5.51 18.78
N LYS A 15 -11.67 5.14 19.92
CA LYS A 15 -11.32 6.08 21.01
C LYS A 15 -10.03 6.80 20.64
N SER A 16 -10.17 8.06 20.20
CA SER A 16 -9.19 9.17 20.29
C SER A 16 -7.69 8.85 20.19
N ARG A 17 -7.25 8.13 19.16
CA ARG A 17 -5.82 8.01 18.83
C ARG A 17 -5.44 9.06 17.80
N ILE A 18 -4.22 9.58 17.88
CA ILE A 18 -3.50 10.08 16.72
C ILE A 18 -3.72 9.03 15.62
N VAL A 19 -4.45 9.38 14.56
CA VAL A 19 -4.79 8.40 13.53
C VAL A 19 -3.51 8.22 12.72
N GLU A 20 -2.73 7.18 13.06
CA GLU A 20 -1.64 6.75 12.19
C GLU A 20 -2.19 6.55 10.77
N LYS A 21 -1.43 7.01 9.78
CA LYS A 21 -1.85 6.90 8.38
C LYS A 21 -2.09 5.43 8.06
N PRO A 22 -3.22 5.08 7.43
CA PRO A 22 -3.50 3.69 7.08
C PRO A 22 -2.44 3.13 6.12
N SER A 23 -2.14 1.83 6.19
CA SER A 23 -1.40 1.15 5.13
C SER A 23 -2.25 1.07 3.86
N VAL A 24 -1.63 1.25 2.70
CA VAL A 24 -2.28 1.21 1.39
C VAL A 24 -1.62 0.18 0.49
N ALA A 25 -2.42 -0.65 -0.16
CA ALA A 25 -1.97 -1.60 -1.17
C ALA A 25 -2.49 -1.20 -2.55
N VAL A 26 -1.59 -1.01 -3.51
CA VAL A 26 -1.93 -0.79 -4.92
C VAL A 26 -1.83 -2.12 -5.65
N LEU A 27 -2.92 -2.52 -6.32
CA LEU A 27 -2.97 -3.76 -7.09
C LEU A 27 -2.71 -3.45 -8.57
N GLY A 28 -1.56 -3.89 -9.07
CA GLY A 28 -1.10 -3.72 -10.44
C GLY A 28 0.14 -2.81 -10.53
N ALA A 29 1.20 -3.31 -11.15
CA ALA A 29 2.45 -2.57 -11.40
C ALA A 29 2.57 -2.05 -12.85
N GLY A 30 1.47 -1.53 -13.40
CA GLY A 30 1.48 -0.72 -14.63
C GLY A 30 1.93 0.71 -14.37
N HIS A 31 2.12 1.54 -15.40
CA HIS A 31 2.53 2.94 -15.22
C HIS A 31 1.64 3.71 -14.24
N GLY A 32 0.31 3.58 -14.37
CA GLY A 32 -0.63 4.23 -13.45
C GLY A 32 -0.55 3.69 -12.02
N GLY A 33 -0.38 2.37 -11.85
CA GLY A 33 -0.24 1.77 -10.52
C GLY A 33 1.07 2.14 -9.84
N LEU A 34 2.18 2.18 -10.58
CA LEU A 34 3.47 2.66 -10.10
C LEU A 34 3.40 4.13 -9.72
N ALA A 35 2.80 4.97 -10.57
CA ALA A 35 2.64 6.40 -10.29
C ALA A 35 1.80 6.64 -9.03
N MET A 36 0.69 5.90 -8.88
CA MET A 36 -0.18 5.98 -7.71
C MET A 36 0.55 5.49 -6.44
N ALA A 37 1.23 4.35 -6.49
CA ALA A 37 1.96 3.81 -5.34
C ALA A 37 3.10 4.76 -4.92
N ALA A 38 3.83 5.32 -5.89
CA ALA A 38 4.86 6.31 -5.62
C ALA A 38 4.27 7.53 -4.92
N HIS A 39 3.23 8.13 -5.49
CA HIS A 39 2.57 9.31 -4.94
C HIS A 39 2.03 9.08 -3.52
N ILE A 40 1.35 7.96 -3.28
CA ILE A 40 0.82 7.61 -1.96
C ILE A 40 1.94 7.44 -0.94
N SER A 41 3.05 6.79 -1.31
CA SER A 41 4.19 6.67 -0.41
C SER A 41 4.86 8.03 -0.11
N MET A 42 4.94 8.94 -1.10
CA MET A 42 5.48 10.29 -0.92
C MET A 42 4.63 11.13 0.04
N MET A 43 3.32 10.85 0.12
CA MET A 43 2.43 11.42 1.13
C MET A 43 2.66 10.81 2.53
N GLY A 44 3.56 9.84 2.70
CA GLY A 44 3.96 9.25 3.98
C GLY A 44 3.06 8.09 4.45
N PHE A 45 2.35 7.43 3.54
CA PHE A 45 1.60 6.21 3.85
C PHE A 45 2.49 4.98 3.67
N ASP A 46 2.36 3.98 4.54
CA ASP A 46 2.96 2.66 4.33
C ASP A 46 2.33 2.04 3.07
N THR A 47 3.12 1.92 2.00
CA THR A 47 2.61 1.62 0.67
C THR A 47 3.19 0.32 0.13
N ARG A 48 2.32 -0.59 -0.27
CA ARG A 48 2.67 -1.84 -0.95
C ARG A 48 2.18 -1.82 -2.39
N ILE A 49 2.91 -2.47 -3.29
CA ILE A 49 2.47 -2.72 -4.66
C ILE A 49 2.47 -4.22 -4.95
N TYR A 50 1.34 -4.69 -5.48
CA TYR A 50 1.16 -6.09 -5.85
C TYR A 50 1.12 -6.25 -7.37
N THR A 51 1.77 -7.28 -7.90
CA THR A 51 1.50 -7.77 -9.25
C THR A 51 1.83 -9.26 -9.33
N ARG A 52 1.28 -9.98 -10.32
CA ARG A 52 1.63 -11.38 -10.62
C ARG A 52 2.87 -11.50 -11.52
N ASN A 53 3.43 -10.38 -11.97
CA ASN A 53 4.59 -10.35 -12.83
C ASN A 53 5.85 -10.21 -11.98
N ALA A 54 6.57 -11.33 -11.79
CA ALA A 54 7.79 -11.40 -11.02
C ALA A 54 8.89 -10.45 -11.52
N GLU A 55 9.03 -10.26 -12.83
CA GLU A 55 10.05 -9.38 -13.41
C GLU A 55 9.84 -7.92 -12.98
N ARG A 56 8.58 -7.45 -12.96
CA ARG A 56 8.25 -6.10 -12.48
C ARG A 56 8.52 -5.93 -10.99
N ILE A 57 8.22 -6.96 -10.18
CA ILE A 57 8.54 -6.94 -8.75
C ILE A 57 10.06 -6.84 -8.56
N ARG A 58 10.82 -7.69 -9.25
CA ARG A 58 12.27 -7.71 -9.19
C ARG A 58 12.86 -6.34 -9.59
N ALA A 59 12.38 -5.75 -10.69
CA ALA A 59 12.84 -4.44 -11.15
C ALA A 59 12.60 -3.30 -10.15
N ILE A 60 11.57 -3.41 -9.30
CA ILE A 60 11.30 -2.45 -8.22
C ILE A 60 12.20 -2.76 -7.01
N GLN A 61 12.34 -4.03 -6.64
CA GLN A 61 13.18 -4.47 -5.52
C GLN A 61 14.66 -4.19 -5.74
N GLU A 62 15.17 -4.36 -6.96
CA GLU A 62 16.55 -4.02 -7.36
C GLU A 62 16.84 -2.51 -7.22
N ARG A 63 15.80 -1.67 -7.28
CA ARG A 63 15.86 -0.23 -6.97
C ARG A 63 15.57 0.07 -5.50
N SER A 64 15.66 -0.92 -4.62
CA SER A 64 15.34 -0.82 -3.19
C SER A 64 13.91 -0.31 -2.91
N GLY A 65 12.96 -0.64 -3.79
CA GLY A 65 11.56 -0.20 -3.66
C GLY A 65 11.31 1.24 -4.14
N LYS A 66 12.30 1.91 -4.74
CA LYS A 66 12.15 3.28 -5.24
C LYS A 66 11.48 3.32 -6.60
N ILE A 67 10.44 4.13 -6.72
CA ILE A 67 9.78 4.46 -7.98
C ILE A 67 9.96 5.95 -8.23
N GLU A 68 10.55 6.29 -9.37
CA GLU A 68 10.63 7.66 -9.84
C GLU A 68 9.27 8.10 -10.40
N LEU A 69 8.77 9.24 -9.92
CA LEU A 69 7.56 9.89 -10.40
C LEU A 69 7.97 11.13 -11.20
N GLN A 70 7.40 11.27 -12.39
CA GLN A 70 7.61 12.40 -13.28
C GLN A 70 6.24 12.93 -13.76
N GLY A 71 6.09 14.25 -13.86
CA GLY A 71 4.85 14.92 -14.24
C GLY A 71 4.58 16.18 -13.40
N ILE A 72 3.30 16.42 -13.06
CA ILE A 72 2.90 17.53 -12.17
C ILE A 72 3.52 17.35 -10.77
N ILE A 73 3.69 16.09 -10.34
CA ILE A 73 4.39 15.72 -9.12
C ILE A 73 5.65 14.98 -9.53
N THR A 74 6.79 15.40 -8.99
CA THR A 74 8.11 14.82 -9.27
C THR A 74 8.76 14.33 -7.99
N GLY A 75 9.52 13.23 -8.05
CA GLY A 75 10.30 12.74 -6.92
C GLY A 75 10.40 11.22 -6.88
N PHE A 76 10.73 10.68 -5.71
CA PHE A 76 10.85 9.23 -5.50
C PHE A 76 9.88 8.77 -4.41
N GLY A 77 9.03 7.81 -4.75
CA GLY A 77 8.23 7.06 -3.80
C GLY A 77 8.92 5.78 -3.36
N ASN A 78 8.67 5.34 -2.13
CA ASN A 78 9.20 4.11 -1.56
C ASN A 78 8.07 3.12 -1.32
N VAL A 79 8.15 1.94 -1.93
CA VAL A 79 7.10 0.92 -1.82
C VAL A 79 7.67 -0.46 -1.51
N TYR A 80 6.86 -1.31 -0.89
CA TYR A 80 7.13 -2.74 -0.80
C TYR A 80 6.45 -3.49 -1.96
N ALA A 81 7.24 -4.08 -2.85
CA ALA A 81 6.74 -4.85 -3.99
C ALA A 81 6.59 -6.34 -3.64
N THR A 82 5.43 -6.93 -3.93
CA THR A 82 5.14 -8.35 -3.64
C THR A 82 4.27 -9.03 -4.69
N GLU A 83 4.41 -10.36 -4.80
CA GLU A 83 3.50 -11.25 -5.55
C GLU A 83 2.46 -11.92 -4.66
N SER A 84 2.39 -11.55 -3.37
CA SER A 84 1.45 -12.12 -2.41
C SER A 84 0.39 -11.11 -2.02
N LEU A 85 -0.87 -11.37 -2.38
CA LEU A 85 -2.01 -10.57 -1.90
C LEU A 85 -2.13 -10.61 -0.37
N ARG A 86 -1.78 -11.74 0.24
CA ARG A 86 -1.74 -11.86 1.70
C ARG A 86 -0.78 -10.82 2.27
N PHE A 87 0.46 -10.77 1.78
CA PHE A 87 1.43 -9.78 2.22
C PHE A 87 1.00 -8.35 1.90
N ALA A 88 0.46 -8.10 0.70
CA ALA A 88 -0.04 -6.78 0.32
C ALA A 88 -1.13 -6.25 1.26
N SER A 89 -1.98 -7.13 1.79
CA SER A 89 -3.08 -6.79 2.70
C SER A 89 -2.66 -6.61 4.17
N MET A 90 -1.42 -6.93 4.54
CA MET A 90 -0.96 -6.81 5.92
C MET A 90 -0.82 -5.34 6.33
N THR A 91 -1.21 -5.03 7.55
CA THR A 91 -0.90 -3.76 8.23
C THR A 91 0.27 -4.00 9.15
N GLN A 92 1.27 -3.12 9.20
CA GLN A 92 2.29 -3.19 10.26
C GLN A 92 1.60 -2.97 11.61
N ILE A 93 1.87 -3.86 12.57
CA ILE A 93 1.38 -3.81 13.96
C ILE A 93 2.45 -3.16 14.82
#